data_AF-A0A5C9ANK7-F1
#
_entry.id   AF-A0A5C9ANK7-F1
#
_cell.length_a   1.000
_cell.length_b   1.000
_cell.length_c   1.000
_cell.angle_alpha   90.00
_cell.angle_beta   90.00
_cell.angle_gamma   90.00
#
_symmetry.space_group_name_H-M   'P 1'
#
loop_
_entity.id
_entity.type
_entity.pdbx_description
1 polymer ?
#
loop_
_entity_poly.entity_id
_entity_poly.type
_entity_poly.pdbx_seq_one_letter_code
_entity_poly.pdbx_strand_id
1 'polypeptide(L)'
;NYIPPVKRYFLEMRFKPMPQYHAGALVREGDAKTSPVGKMFIQPKVTLESGEVTLLDNVIGPNFAVIGWGCNPLWGMSEAQIQQWQALGTRFIQVVPDTQIHTDQDNHDGVTRIGDTQNRLRAWFAQHNAALVVMRPDRFVAAIAIPQTLGSTLNKLASVMTLTRATADIPVEKVA
;
A
#
# COMPACT_ATOMS: atom_id res chain seq x y z
N ASN A 1 9.01 -22.06 19.81
CA ASN A 1 9.20 -21.36 18.52
C ASN A 1 7.87 -20.82 18.03
N TYR A 2 7.58 -19.57 18.36
CA TYR A 2 6.32 -18.88 18.04
C TYR A 2 6.51 -18.12 16.73
N ILE A 3 5.94 -18.62 15.64
CA ILE A 3 5.93 -17.92 14.35
C ILE A 3 4.76 -16.93 14.40
N PRO A 4 4.97 -15.61 14.20
CA PRO A 4 3.90 -14.64 14.28
C PRO A 4 2.76 -14.97 13.28
N PRO A 5 1.47 -14.75 13.64
CA PRO A 5 0.29 -15.13 12.83
C PRO A 5 0.21 -14.50 11.44
N VAL A 6 1.05 -13.51 11.15
CA VAL A 6 0.99 -12.68 9.93
C VAL A 6 1.45 -13.46 8.68
N LYS A 7 2.22 -14.56 8.81
CA LYS A 7 2.69 -15.37 7.67
C LYS A 7 1.65 -16.32 7.05
N ARG A 8 0.41 -16.36 7.56
CA ARG A 8 -0.68 -17.16 6.96
C ARG A 8 -1.44 -16.46 5.83
N TYR A 9 -1.05 -15.24 5.47
CA TYR A 9 -1.68 -14.44 4.40
C TYR A 9 -1.48 -15.03 2.98
N PHE A 10 -0.59 -16.02 2.82
CA PHE A 10 -0.05 -16.42 1.51
C PHE A 10 -0.70 -17.61 0.80
N LEU A 11 -1.60 -18.38 1.42
CA LEU A 11 -2.05 -19.65 0.84
C LEU A 11 -3.48 -19.68 0.29
N GLU A 12 -4.31 -18.69 0.60
CA GLU A 12 -5.71 -18.69 0.17
C GLU A 12 -5.95 -17.63 -0.90
N MET A 13 -5.44 -17.91 -2.11
CA MET A 13 -5.72 -17.17 -3.34
C MET A 13 -7.21 -17.25 -3.75
N ARG A 14 -8.12 -16.71 -2.94
CA ARG A 14 -9.48 -16.30 -3.34
C ARG A 14 -9.95 -15.15 -2.46
N PHE A 15 -9.26 -14.01 -2.53
CA PHE A 15 -9.91 -12.77 -2.12
C PHE A 15 -11.07 -12.52 -3.09
N LYS A 16 -12.30 -12.79 -2.62
CA LYS A 16 -13.52 -12.23 -3.20
C LYS A 16 -13.26 -10.73 -3.46
N PRO A 17 -13.71 -10.16 -4.59
CA PRO A 17 -13.49 -8.75 -4.87
C PRO A 17 -13.89 -7.94 -3.64
N MET A 18 -12.96 -7.14 -3.11
CA MET A 18 -13.27 -6.24 -2.00
C MET A 18 -14.48 -5.40 -2.44
N PRO A 19 -15.45 -5.13 -1.55
CA PRO A 19 -16.48 -4.15 -1.84
C PRO A 19 -15.78 -2.89 -2.33
N GLN A 20 -16.11 -2.43 -3.54
CA GLN A 20 -15.56 -1.18 -4.05
C GLN A 20 -16.12 -0.07 -3.16
N TYR A 21 -15.33 0.35 -2.16
CA TYR A 21 -15.73 1.43 -1.28
C TYR A 21 -15.57 2.74 -2.04
N HIS A 22 -16.69 3.23 -2.59
CA HIS A 22 -16.85 4.58 -3.13
C HIS A 22 -16.74 5.70 -2.08
N ALA A 23 -16.43 5.38 -0.83
CA ALA A 23 -16.51 6.29 0.31
C ALA A 23 -15.21 6.33 1.14
N GLY A 24 -14.10 6.69 0.49
CA GLY A 24 -12.97 7.36 1.13
C GLY A 24 -13.01 8.82 0.70
N ALA A 25 -12.88 9.77 1.61
CA ALA A 25 -13.10 11.20 1.36
C ALA A 25 -12.08 11.77 0.36
N LEU A 26 -12.38 11.58 -0.92
CA LEU A 26 -11.99 12.31 -2.13
C LEU A 26 -12.57 11.53 -3.32
N VAL A 27 -13.89 11.45 -3.37
CA VAL A 27 -14.56 11.36 -4.67
C VAL A 27 -14.42 12.76 -5.26
N ARG A 28 -13.36 13.01 -6.03
CA ARG A 28 -13.60 13.78 -7.24
C ARG A 28 -14.30 12.80 -8.17
N GLU A 29 -15.47 13.19 -8.63
CA GLU A 29 -16.33 12.46 -9.57
C GLU A 29 -15.52 11.97 -10.78
N GLY A 30 -14.94 10.79 -10.64
CA GLY A 30 -14.28 10.05 -11.69
C GLY A 30 -14.91 8.68 -11.69
N ASP A 31 -15.49 8.31 -12.83
CA ASP A 31 -16.18 7.04 -13.07
C ASP A 31 -15.58 5.88 -12.27
N ALA A 32 -16.43 5.13 -11.57
CA ALA A 32 -16.08 3.87 -10.89
C ALA A 32 -15.22 2.94 -11.78
N LYS A 33 -15.40 3.02 -13.10
CA LYS A 33 -14.67 2.26 -14.13
C LYS A 33 -13.19 2.63 -14.26
N THR A 34 -12.81 3.89 -14.01
CA THR A 34 -11.44 4.39 -14.21
C THR A 34 -10.59 4.35 -12.94
N SER A 35 -11.20 4.07 -11.78
CA SER A 35 -10.46 3.93 -10.51
C SER A 35 -9.38 2.85 -10.61
N PRO A 36 -8.17 3.09 -10.06
CA PRO A 36 -7.12 2.08 -9.96
C PRO A 36 -7.38 1.06 -8.83
N VAL A 37 -8.30 1.34 -7.91
CA VAL A 37 -8.59 0.46 -6.78
C VAL A 37 -9.11 -0.88 -7.27
N GLY A 38 -8.60 -1.98 -6.70
CA GLY A 38 -8.92 -3.34 -7.10
C GLY A 38 -8.24 -3.81 -8.39
N LYS A 39 -7.36 -3.00 -8.98
CA LYS A 39 -6.52 -3.39 -10.13
C LYS A 39 -5.09 -3.67 -9.69
N MET A 40 -4.38 -4.48 -10.47
CA MET A 40 -2.96 -4.75 -10.26
C MET A 40 -2.16 -3.47 -10.49
N PHE A 41 -1.23 -3.17 -9.58
CA PHE A 41 -0.33 -2.03 -9.69
C PHE A 41 0.71 -2.28 -10.78
N ILE A 42 1.33 -1.21 -11.27
CA ILE A 42 2.45 -1.33 -12.22
C ILE A 42 3.68 -1.96 -11.52
N GLN A 43 4.52 -2.65 -12.28
CA GLN A 43 5.79 -3.22 -11.78
C GLN A 43 7.01 -2.47 -12.36
N PRO A 44 7.29 -1.22 -11.95
CA PRO A 44 8.41 -0.44 -12.48
C PRO A 44 9.74 -0.86 -11.86
N LYS A 45 10.83 -0.51 -12.57
CA LYS A 45 12.17 -0.47 -11.95
C LYS A 45 12.31 0.82 -11.14
N VAL A 46 13.00 0.71 -10.02
CA VAL A 46 13.22 1.80 -9.07
C VAL A 46 14.68 1.77 -8.60
N THR A 47 15.21 2.93 -8.32
CA THR A 47 16.56 3.09 -7.76
C THR A 47 16.44 3.12 -6.24
N LEU A 48 17.32 2.42 -5.53
CA LEU A 48 17.45 2.48 -4.07
C LEU A 48 18.45 3.57 -3.69
N GLU A 49 18.43 4.04 -2.43
CA GLU A 49 19.40 5.03 -1.93
C GLU A 49 20.86 4.58 -2.11
N SER A 50 21.12 3.27 -2.15
CA SER A 50 22.43 2.68 -2.48
C SER A 50 22.88 2.89 -3.93
N GLY A 51 22.00 3.38 -4.82
CA GLY A 51 22.21 3.46 -6.26
C GLY A 51 21.85 2.17 -7.02
N GLU A 52 21.47 1.10 -6.31
CA GLU A 52 21.03 -0.14 -6.95
C GLU A 52 19.67 0.04 -7.64
N VAL A 53 19.54 -0.44 -8.88
CA VAL A 53 18.26 -0.46 -9.61
C VAL A 53 17.63 -1.85 -9.52
N THR A 54 16.43 -1.93 -8.95
CA THR A 54 15.68 -3.19 -8.77
C THR A 54 14.20 -3.03 -9.12
N LEU A 55 13.43 -4.11 -9.14
CA LEU A 55 11.97 -4.02 -9.32
C LEU A 55 11.30 -3.53 -8.03
N LEU A 56 10.29 -2.67 -8.15
CA LEU A 56 9.49 -2.21 -7.00
C LEU A 56 8.98 -3.39 -6.15
N ASP A 57 8.62 -4.49 -6.79
CA ASP A 57 8.15 -5.69 -6.11
C ASP A 57 9.17 -6.31 -5.17
N ASN A 58 10.47 -6.20 -5.47
CA ASN A 58 11.53 -6.68 -4.60
C ASN A 58 11.65 -5.80 -3.35
N VAL A 59 11.42 -4.49 -3.50
CA VAL A 59 11.43 -3.53 -2.39
C VAL A 59 10.26 -3.78 -1.44
N ILE A 60 9.08 -4.07 -1.99
CA ILE A 60 7.87 -4.34 -1.20
C ILE A 60 7.93 -5.75 -0.58
N GLY A 61 8.39 -6.75 -1.34
CA GLY A 61 8.40 -8.15 -0.93
C GLY A 61 6.98 -8.69 -0.64
N PRO A 62 6.81 -9.72 0.20
CA PRO A 62 5.50 -10.32 0.47
C PRO A 62 4.55 -9.46 1.34
N ASN A 63 4.77 -8.15 1.42
CA ASN A 63 4.14 -7.29 2.42
C ASN A 63 3.09 -6.37 1.83
N PHE A 64 2.29 -5.78 2.71
CA PHE A 64 1.59 -4.54 2.40
C PHE A 64 2.59 -3.42 2.12
N ALA A 65 2.20 -2.44 1.31
CA ALA A 65 2.97 -1.22 1.14
C ALA A 65 2.08 0.03 1.17
N VAL A 66 2.60 1.10 1.75
CA VAL A 66 2.05 2.45 1.61
C VAL A 66 3.09 3.28 0.88
N ILE A 67 2.77 3.69 -0.34
CA ILE A 67 3.71 4.36 -1.24
C ILE A 67 3.24 5.81 -1.46
N GLY A 68 4.08 6.77 -1.10
CA GLY A 68 3.84 8.20 -1.31
C GLY A 68 4.71 8.77 -2.42
N TRP A 69 4.13 9.50 -3.37
CA TRP A 69 4.89 10.28 -4.35
C TRP A 69 5.24 11.65 -3.77
N GLY A 70 6.53 11.93 -3.63
CA GLY A 70 7.04 13.24 -3.17
C GLY A 70 6.61 13.64 -1.76
N CYS A 71 6.08 12.71 -0.95
CA CYS A 71 5.62 12.98 0.40
C CYS A 71 5.96 11.84 1.36
N ASN A 72 6.08 12.18 2.64
CA ASN A 72 6.28 11.18 3.69
C ASN A 72 4.96 10.37 3.88
N PRO A 73 4.98 9.04 3.68
CA PRO A 73 3.80 8.19 3.85
C PRO A 73 3.32 8.05 5.30
N LEU A 74 4.09 8.52 6.29
CA LEU A 74 3.72 8.49 7.71
C LEU A 74 3.01 9.76 8.19
N TRP A 75 3.14 10.88 7.46
CA TRP A 75 2.68 12.20 7.93
C TRP A 75 1.19 12.25 8.28
N GLY A 76 0.37 11.49 7.55
CA GLY A 76 -1.07 11.41 7.72
C GLY A 76 -1.58 10.42 8.78
N MET A 77 -0.67 9.82 9.56
CA MET A 77 -0.95 8.72 10.46
C MET A 77 -0.62 9.10 11.90
N SER A 78 -1.38 8.56 12.85
CA SER A 78 -0.98 8.62 14.26
C SER A 78 0.09 7.57 14.56
N GLU A 79 0.86 7.78 15.63
CA GLU A 79 1.90 6.84 16.06
C GLU A 79 1.35 5.41 16.27
N ALA A 80 0.17 5.29 16.89
CA ALA A 80 -0.50 4.01 17.08
C ALA A 80 -0.83 3.32 15.75
N GLN A 81 -1.23 4.07 14.73
CA GLN A 81 -1.47 3.51 13.39
C GLN A 81 -0.16 3.06 12.75
N ILE A 82 0.90 3.85 12.85
CA ILE A 82 2.22 3.49 12.32
C ILE A 82 2.68 2.17 12.93
N GLN A 83 2.66 2.05 14.26
CA GLN A 83 3.04 0.84 14.97
C GLN A 83 2.16 -0.37 14.58
N GLN A 84 0.84 -0.18 14.46
CA GLN A 84 -0.08 -1.24 14.04
C GLN A 84 0.26 -1.78 12.64
N TRP A 85 0.50 -0.89 11.67
CA TRP A 85 0.81 -1.29 10.30
C TRP A 85 2.24 -1.84 10.15
N GLN A 86 3.20 -1.33 10.94
CA GLN A 86 4.54 -1.91 11.04
C GLN A 86 4.51 -3.32 11.62
N ALA A 87 3.67 -3.59 12.62
CA ALA A 87 3.49 -4.94 13.19
C ALA A 87 2.93 -5.95 12.18
N LEU A 88 2.20 -5.47 11.15
CA LEU A 88 1.75 -6.27 10.01
C LEU A 88 2.84 -6.48 8.93
N GLY A 89 4.03 -5.90 9.10
CA GLY A 89 5.13 -5.96 8.14
C GLY A 89 5.02 -4.94 7.00
N THR A 90 4.14 -3.94 7.11
CA THR A 90 3.91 -2.96 6.04
C THR A 90 5.17 -2.16 5.71
N ARG A 91 5.47 -2.05 4.42
CA ARG A 91 6.56 -1.22 3.90
C ARG A 91 6.06 0.19 3.62
N PHE A 92 6.59 1.17 4.34
CA PHE A 92 6.37 2.57 4.03
C PHE A 92 7.43 3.03 3.04
N ILE A 93 6.99 3.54 1.89
CA ILE A 93 7.86 3.85 0.77
C ILE A 93 7.62 5.29 0.33
N GLN A 94 8.68 6.08 0.24
CA GLN A 94 8.65 7.40 -0.38
C GLN A 94 9.30 7.32 -1.75
N VAL A 95 8.55 7.70 -2.77
CA VAL A 95 9.04 7.79 -4.15
C VAL A 95 9.42 9.24 -4.43
N VAL A 96 10.61 9.44 -4.95
CA VAL A 96 11.11 10.73 -5.42
C VAL A 96 11.54 10.63 -6.89
N PRO A 97 11.66 11.75 -7.62
CA PRO A 97 12.37 11.76 -8.89
C PRO A 97 13.76 11.13 -8.73
N ASP A 98 14.20 10.36 -9.72
CA ASP A 98 15.48 9.63 -9.67
C ASP A 98 16.68 10.55 -9.35
N THR A 99 16.67 11.77 -9.89
CA THR A 99 17.69 12.79 -9.65
C THR A 99 17.77 13.29 -8.20
N GLN A 100 16.72 13.05 -7.40
CA GLN A 100 16.63 13.49 -6.00
C GLN A 100 16.93 12.37 -5.00
N ILE A 101 17.23 11.16 -5.46
CA ILE A 101 17.41 10.01 -4.57
C ILE A 101 18.62 10.17 -3.63
N HIS A 102 19.69 10.82 -4.10
CA HIS A 102 20.91 11.08 -3.33
C HIS A 102 20.93 12.49 -2.72
N THR A 103 19.83 13.24 -2.80
CA THR A 103 19.73 14.53 -2.11
C THR A 103 19.33 14.27 -0.67
N ASP A 104 20.14 14.77 0.27
CA ASP A 104 19.76 14.81 1.68
C ASP A 104 18.44 15.60 1.81
N GLN A 105 17.39 14.87 2.13
CA GLN A 105 16.06 15.38 2.42
C GLN A 105 15.61 14.77 3.74
N ASP A 106 14.38 15.09 4.20
CA ASP A 106 13.76 14.48 5.38
C ASP A 106 13.56 12.98 5.17
N ASN A 107 14.63 12.21 5.37
CA ASN A 107 14.59 10.77 5.51
C ASN A 107 13.98 10.47 6.87
N HIS A 108 12.88 9.72 6.84
CA HIS A 108 12.14 9.39 8.04
C HIS A 108 12.45 7.95 8.42
N ASP A 109 12.76 7.73 9.69
CA ASP A 109 12.99 6.39 10.22
C ASP A 109 11.80 5.48 9.91
N GLY A 110 12.10 4.28 9.40
CA GLY A 110 11.10 3.30 8.99
C GLY A 110 10.46 3.54 7.62
N VAL A 111 10.89 4.56 6.86
CA VAL A 111 10.49 4.79 5.46
C VAL A 111 11.62 4.42 4.52
N THR A 112 11.35 3.58 3.53
CA THR A 112 12.29 3.29 2.44
C THR A 112 12.14 4.34 1.34
N ARG A 113 13.19 5.10 1.05
CA ARG A 113 13.20 6.02 -0.09
C ARG A 113 13.63 5.30 -1.37
N ILE A 114 12.92 5.58 -2.47
CA ILE A 114 13.24 5.06 -3.80
C ILE A 114 13.10 6.13 -4.88
N GLY A 115 13.91 6.01 -5.92
CA GLY A 115 13.88 6.86 -7.12
C GLY A 115 13.06 6.22 -8.23
N ASP A 116 12.27 7.05 -8.93
CA ASP A 116 11.53 6.63 -10.13
C ASP A 116 12.39 6.71 -11.39
N THR A 117 13.20 5.67 -11.60
CA THR A 117 14.18 5.56 -12.70
C THR A 117 13.56 5.78 -14.09
N GLN A 118 12.29 5.40 -14.27
CA GLN A 118 11.62 5.36 -15.57
C GLN A 118 10.51 6.40 -15.72
N ASN A 119 10.31 7.28 -14.73
CA ASN A 119 9.17 8.20 -14.64
C ASN A 119 7.79 7.51 -14.70
N ARG A 120 7.73 6.19 -14.45
CA ARG A 120 6.49 5.40 -14.56
C ARG A 120 5.61 5.60 -13.34
N LEU A 121 6.22 5.75 -12.16
CA LEU A 121 5.48 6.04 -10.94
C LEU A 121 4.90 7.46 -11.01
N ARG A 122 5.70 8.44 -11.45
CA ARG A 122 5.25 9.81 -11.72
C ARG A 122 4.03 9.84 -12.62
N ALA A 123 4.10 9.13 -13.75
CA ALA A 123 3.01 9.06 -14.71
C ALA A 123 1.75 8.41 -14.11
N TRP A 124 1.91 7.32 -13.37
CA TRP A 124 0.81 6.61 -12.73
C TRP A 124 0.10 7.48 -11.68
N PHE A 125 0.85 8.12 -10.77
CA PHE A 125 0.27 9.00 -9.75
C PHE A 125 -0.43 10.23 -10.37
N ALA A 126 0.17 10.82 -11.41
CA ALA A 126 -0.44 11.93 -12.14
C ALA A 126 -1.75 11.52 -12.85
N GLN A 127 -1.76 10.35 -13.50
CA GLN A 127 -2.94 9.82 -14.19
C GLN A 127 -4.13 9.60 -13.24
N HIS A 128 -3.85 9.18 -12.01
CA HIS A 128 -4.88 8.87 -11.02
C HIS A 128 -5.14 10.01 -10.02
N ASN A 129 -4.45 11.15 -10.18
CA ASN A 129 -4.52 12.31 -9.27
C ASN A 129 -4.40 11.90 -7.78
N ALA A 130 -3.50 10.96 -7.51
CA ALA A 130 -3.25 10.41 -6.18
C ALA A 130 -1.88 10.86 -5.67
N ALA A 131 -1.74 11.04 -4.36
CA ALA A 131 -0.45 11.29 -3.72
C ALA A 131 0.08 10.03 -3.02
N LEU A 132 -0.83 9.17 -2.53
CA LEU A 132 -0.52 7.93 -1.83
C LEU A 132 -1.31 6.77 -2.42
N VAL A 133 -0.69 5.60 -2.44
CA VAL A 133 -1.34 4.32 -2.77
C VAL A 133 -1.06 3.31 -1.67
N VAL A 134 -2.10 2.57 -1.28
CA VAL A 134 -1.98 1.43 -0.36
C VAL A 134 -2.07 0.16 -1.20
N MET A 135 -1.03 -0.66 -1.16
CA MET A 135 -0.89 -1.90 -1.91
C MET A 135 -0.99 -3.11 -0.99
N ARG A 136 -1.68 -4.14 -1.51
CA ARG A 136 -1.77 -5.46 -0.88
C ARG A 136 -0.53 -6.31 -1.19
N PRO A 137 -0.28 -7.39 -0.42
CA PRO A 137 0.77 -8.36 -0.70
C PRO A 137 0.71 -8.97 -2.11
N ASP A 138 -0.49 -9.09 -2.69
CA ASP A 138 -0.72 -9.58 -4.05
C ASP A 138 -0.57 -8.50 -5.14
N ARG A 139 -0.05 -7.31 -4.78
CA ARG A 139 0.19 -6.16 -5.67
C ARG A 139 -1.05 -5.49 -6.24
N PHE A 140 -2.22 -5.77 -5.70
CA PHE A 140 -3.42 -5.01 -6.03
C PHE A 140 -3.51 -3.73 -5.20
N VAL A 141 -4.03 -2.68 -5.82
CA VAL A 141 -4.31 -1.41 -5.15
C VAL A 141 -5.50 -1.60 -4.22
N ALA A 142 -5.27 -1.41 -2.92
CA ALA A 142 -6.30 -1.46 -1.89
C ALA A 142 -7.04 -0.12 -1.77
N ALA A 143 -6.29 0.97 -1.85
CA ALA A 143 -6.82 2.33 -1.76
C ALA A 143 -5.85 3.35 -2.36
N ILE A 144 -6.38 4.53 -2.69
CA ILE A 144 -5.61 5.75 -2.96
C ILE A 144 -6.00 6.81 -1.92
N ALA A 145 -5.06 7.68 -1.57
CA ALA A 145 -5.29 8.72 -0.57
C ALA A 145 -4.42 9.96 -0.83
N ILE A 146 -4.70 11.01 -0.08
CA ILE A 146 -3.78 12.13 0.15
C ILE A 146 -3.32 12.09 1.61
N PRO A 147 -2.22 12.78 1.98
CA PRO A 147 -1.69 12.70 3.34
C PRO A 147 -2.74 13.00 4.42
N GLN A 148 -3.61 13.98 4.20
CA GLN A 148 -4.67 14.36 5.13
C GLN A 148 -5.72 13.26 5.39
N THR A 149 -5.94 12.35 4.44
CA THR A 149 -7.01 11.33 4.51
C THR A 149 -6.49 9.92 4.73
N LEU A 150 -5.16 9.74 4.73
CA LEU A 150 -4.50 8.44 4.83
C LEU A 150 -4.89 7.68 6.12
N GLY A 151 -4.77 8.30 7.29
CA GLY A 151 -5.10 7.64 8.56
C GLY A 151 -6.54 7.12 8.60
N SER A 152 -7.51 7.91 8.12
CA SER A 152 -8.91 7.48 8.06
C SER A 152 -9.13 6.33 7.07
N THR A 153 -8.40 6.33 5.95
CA THR A 153 -8.46 5.30 4.91
C THR A 153 -7.89 3.97 5.43
N LEU A 154 -6.77 4.03 6.15
CA LEU A 154 -6.15 2.85 6.75
C LEU A 154 -7.02 2.26 7.86
N ASN A 155 -7.71 3.07 8.67
CA ASN A 155 -8.68 2.56 9.66
C ASN A 155 -9.82 1.79 9.00
N LYS A 156 -10.40 2.33 7.92
CA LYS A 156 -11.44 1.65 7.14
C LYS A 156 -10.91 0.35 6.53
N LEU A 157 -9.69 0.36 6.01
CA LEU A 157 -9.08 -0.83 5.43
C LEU A 157 -8.84 -1.92 6.49
N ALA A 158 -8.32 -1.54 7.66
CA ALA A 158 -8.07 -2.45 8.77
C ALA A 158 -9.38 -3.09 9.31
N SER A 159 -10.46 -2.32 9.40
CA SER A 159 -11.75 -2.87 9.85
C SER A 159 -12.30 -3.90 8.86
N VAL A 160 -12.23 -3.64 7.55
CA VAL A 160 -12.66 -4.58 6.50
C VAL A 160 -11.80 -5.85 6.51
N MET A 161 -10.48 -5.74 6.68
CA MET A 161 -9.59 -6.90 6.78
C MET A 161 -9.89 -7.75 8.02
N THR A 162 -10.19 -7.10 9.15
CA THR A 162 -10.57 -7.78 10.40
C THR A 162 -11.91 -8.50 10.25
N LEU A 163 -12.90 -7.85 9.62
CA LEU A 163 -14.20 -8.46 9.33
C LEU A 163 -14.07 -9.65 8.37
N THR A 164 -13.20 -9.55 7.36
CA THR A 164 -12.92 -10.65 6.42
C THR A 164 -12.27 -11.84 7.13
N ARG A 165 -11.37 -11.59 8.09
CA ARG A 165 -10.79 -12.64 8.93
C ARG A 165 -11.87 -13.34 9.79
N ALA A 166 -12.77 -12.58 10.41
CA ALA A 166 -13.85 -13.15 11.22
C ALA A 166 -14.86 -13.98 10.41
N THR A 167 -15.09 -13.64 9.14
CA THR A 167 -15.95 -14.45 8.25
C THR A 167 -15.24 -15.68 7.68
N ALA A 168 -13.91 -15.63 7.51
CA ALA A 168 -13.12 -16.78 7.08
C ALA A 168 -12.94 -17.84 8.19
N ASP A 169 -13.06 -17.45 9.46
CA ASP A 169 -12.96 -18.34 10.64
C ASP A 169 -14.28 -19.08 11.00
N ILE A 170 -15.33 -19.02 10.17
CA ILE A 170 -16.53 -19.84 10.41
C ILE A 170 -16.19 -21.31 10.07
N PRO A 171 -16.28 -22.26 11.01
CA PRO A 171 -16.03 -23.66 10.72
C PRO A 171 -17.08 -24.14 9.71
N VAL A 172 -16.62 -24.67 8.57
CA VAL A 172 -17.48 -25.38 7.63
C VAL A 172 -18.00 -26.62 8.33
N GLU A 173 -19.24 -26.54 8.83
CA GLU A 173 -19.97 -27.66 9.38
C GLU A 173 -20.14 -28.69 8.25
N LYS A 174 -19.47 -29.85 8.40
CA LYS A 174 -19.65 -30.99 7.50
C LYS A 174 -21.09 -31.47 7.65
N VAL A 175 -21.88 -31.26 6.59
CA VAL A 175 -23.20 -31.86 6.42
C VAL A 175 -23.01 -33.37 6.37
N ALA A 176 -23.69 -34.07 7.28
CA ALA A 176 -23.82 -35.52 7.31
C ALA A 176 -24.84 -36.01 6.27
#